data_AF-A0A087QWH6-F1
#
_entry.id   AF-A0A087QWH6-F1
#
_cell.length_a   1.000
_cell.length_b   1.000
_cell.length_c   1.000
_cell.angle_alpha   90.00
_cell.angle_beta   90.00
_cell.angle_gamma   90.00
#
_symmetry.space_group_name_H-M   'P 1'
#
loop_
_entity.id
_entity.type
_entity.pdbx_description
1 polymer ?
#
loop_
_entity_poly.entity_id
_entity_poly.type
_entity_poly.pdbx_seq_one_letter_code
_entity_poly.pdbx_strand_id
1 'polypeptide(L)'
;RRHRARLEAELARLKVQQKVSRNEELLAPAQAASPGASQVPRYVRVNTLKTCVDDVIDFFKRQGYSYLGKAASVEELRALSGKKFLLDLHLPELLVFPPQTDFHDNLLYTSGHVILQDKASCLPAFLLGPAAGSHVIDACAAPGNKTSHLAAILKNKGQIFAFDVDTKRLATMNTMLTRAGVTGFQLAQQDFLTVDPGDPKYSKVTHILLDPSCSGSEKVVYRLGMVNRVPREEAAPSAARLQALAGFQRKVLSHALSFPALRRLVYSTCSLHREENEDVVRAVLQERGSAFRTPRLGSGLPGHPGGGCCLPGVRKREDRGVAGAGGVAGSRGTSGAWLRLFALVRSSLPAAAEENPQHGEGTKAGAAPKKKRRRKKQRVK
;
A
#
# COMPACT_ATOMS: atom_id res chain seq x y z
N ARG A 1 9.48 28.39 -16.96
CA ARG A 1 10.42 28.98 -17.95
C ARG A 1 11.91 28.78 -17.62
N ARG A 2 12.32 28.72 -16.35
CA ARG A 2 13.74 28.66 -15.92
C ARG A 2 14.57 27.45 -16.40
N HIS A 3 13.94 26.34 -16.81
CA HIS A 3 14.63 25.12 -17.26
C HIS A 3 14.35 24.74 -18.71
N ARG A 4 13.71 25.63 -19.48
CA ARG A 4 13.25 25.35 -20.85
C ARG A 4 14.42 24.96 -21.77
N ALA A 5 15.48 25.78 -21.79
CA ALA A 5 16.66 25.52 -22.62
C ALA A 5 17.36 24.20 -22.28
N ARG A 6 17.41 23.83 -20.99
CA ARG A 6 18.00 22.55 -20.56
C ARG A 6 17.17 21.36 -21.02
N LEU A 7 15.84 21.45 -20.91
CA LEU A 7 14.94 20.39 -21.36
C LEU A 7 14.95 20.26 -22.90
N GLU A 8 15.03 21.37 -23.62
CA GLU A 8 15.16 21.37 -25.09
C GLU A 8 16.48 20.74 -25.54
N ALA A 9 17.59 21.01 -24.84
CA ALA A 9 18.88 20.40 -25.11
C ALA A 9 18.91 18.89 -24.84
N GLU A 10 18.30 18.43 -23.73
CA GLU A 10 18.19 16.99 -23.43
C GLU A 10 17.26 16.27 -24.41
N LEU A 11 16.16 16.91 -24.83
CA LEU A 11 15.27 16.38 -25.86
C LEU A 11 15.99 16.21 -27.20
N ALA A 12 16.81 17.19 -27.59
CA ALA A 12 17.63 17.12 -28.81
C ALA A 12 18.68 15.99 -28.73
N ARG A 13 19.32 15.79 -27.57
CA ARG A 13 20.25 14.67 -27.35
C ARG A 13 19.56 13.31 -27.49
N LEU A 14 18.36 13.18 -26.92
CA LEU A 14 17.55 11.95 -27.03
C LEU A 14 17.18 11.62 -28.48
N LYS A 15 16.82 12.63 -29.28
CA LYS A 15 16.54 12.46 -30.72
C LYS A 15 17.73 11.91 -31.49
N VAL A 16 18.91 12.47 -31.25
CA VAL A 16 20.15 12.02 -31.89
C VAL A 16 20.50 10.59 -31.47
N GLN A 17 20.38 10.28 -30.17
CA GLN A 17 20.63 8.93 -29.65
C GLN A 17 19.70 7.87 -30.26
N GLN A 18 18.42 8.20 -30.43
CA GLN A 18 17.43 7.29 -31.02
C GLN A 18 17.32 7.39 -32.54
N LYS A 19 18.14 8.24 -33.19
CA LYS A 19 18.14 8.48 -34.64
C LYS A 19 16.78 8.90 -35.20
N VAL A 20 16.05 9.73 -34.45
CA VAL A 20 14.73 10.27 -34.85
C VAL A 20 14.80 11.78 -35.05
N SER A 21 13.96 12.31 -35.94
CA SER A 21 13.98 13.73 -36.33
C SER A 21 12.84 14.52 -35.69
N ARG A 22 11.68 13.89 -35.50
CA ARG A 22 10.47 14.52 -34.94
C ARG A 22 10.26 14.13 -33.48
N ASN A 23 9.55 14.99 -32.72
CA ASN A 23 9.25 14.69 -31.32
C ASN A 23 8.30 13.50 -31.21
N GLU A 24 7.39 13.36 -32.18
CA GLU A 24 6.40 12.27 -32.23
C GLU A 24 7.06 10.92 -32.50
N GLU A 25 8.26 10.89 -33.06
CA GLU A 25 9.04 9.67 -33.31
C GLU A 25 9.80 9.19 -32.06
N LEU A 26 10.04 10.08 -31.08
CA LEU A 26 10.53 9.70 -29.73
C LEU A 26 9.43 9.06 -28.89
N LEU A 27 8.18 9.40 -29.18
CA LEU A 27 7.05 8.64 -28.68
C LEU A 27 7.07 7.36 -29.50
N ALA A 28 7.46 6.24 -28.90
CA ALA A 28 7.27 4.96 -29.56
C ALA A 28 5.83 4.96 -30.12
N PRO A 29 5.60 4.61 -31.42
CA PRO A 29 4.24 4.44 -31.91
C PRO A 29 3.58 3.59 -30.86
N ALA A 30 2.49 4.06 -30.24
CA ALA A 30 1.84 3.40 -29.11
C ALA A 30 1.84 1.93 -29.43
N GLN A 31 2.81 1.19 -28.87
CA GLN A 31 3.17 -0.08 -29.48
C GLN A 31 1.88 -0.84 -29.32
N ALA A 32 1.28 -1.23 -30.45
CA ALA A 32 0.25 -2.25 -30.45
C ALA A 32 0.85 -3.33 -29.59
N ALA A 33 0.32 -3.43 -28.36
CA ALA A 33 1.04 -3.99 -27.25
C ALA A 33 1.56 -5.33 -27.72
N SER A 34 2.87 -5.54 -27.65
CA SER A 34 3.46 -6.84 -27.96
C SER A 34 2.55 -7.88 -27.32
N PRO A 35 1.99 -8.84 -28.07
CA PRO A 35 1.03 -9.80 -27.52
C PRO A 35 1.80 -10.65 -26.48
N GLY A 36 1.78 -10.21 -25.23
CA GLY A 36 2.69 -10.71 -24.18
C GLY A 36 3.11 -9.68 -23.13
N ALA A 37 3.06 -8.36 -23.40
CA ALA A 37 3.23 -7.36 -22.35
C ALA A 37 1.95 -7.32 -21.50
N SER A 38 1.92 -8.07 -20.39
CA SER A 38 0.82 -8.07 -19.42
C SER A 38 0.56 -6.64 -18.93
N GLN A 39 -0.36 -5.93 -19.59
CA GLN A 39 -0.71 -4.57 -19.20
C GLN A 39 -1.43 -4.65 -17.85
N VAL A 40 -0.76 -4.16 -16.81
CA VAL A 40 -1.27 -4.23 -15.45
C VAL A 40 -2.41 -3.23 -15.29
N PRO A 41 -3.54 -3.64 -14.69
CA PRO A 41 -4.57 -2.71 -14.24
C PRO A 41 -4.04 -1.54 -13.39
N ARG A 42 -4.66 -0.38 -13.54
CA ARG A 42 -4.37 0.81 -12.73
C ARG A 42 -5.15 0.74 -11.43
N TYR A 43 -4.43 0.71 -10.31
CA TYR A 43 -5.00 0.70 -8.97
C TYR A 43 -5.10 2.11 -8.39
N VAL A 44 -6.29 2.44 -7.88
CA VAL A 44 -6.63 3.75 -7.32
C VAL A 44 -7.26 3.55 -5.96
N ARG A 45 -6.53 3.86 -4.89
CA ARG A 45 -7.05 3.79 -3.52
C ARG A 45 -7.87 5.03 -3.20
N VAL A 46 -9.09 4.84 -2.73
CA VAL A 46 -9.95 5.91 -2.21
C VAL A 46 -9.38 6.41 -0.88
N ASN A 47 -9.28 7.73 -0.73
CA ASN A 47 -8.83 8.34 0.52
C ASN A 47 -10.03 8.61 1.44
N THR A 48 -10.29 7.67 2.35
CA THR A 48 -11.41 7.73 3.30
C THR A 48 -11.33 8.87 4.32
N LEU A 49 -10.21 9.61 4.37
CA LEU A 49 -10.12 10.85 5.17
C LEU A 49 -10.87 12.03 4.53
N LYS A 50 -11.09 11.99 3.21
CA LYS A 50 -11.65 13.13 2.45
C LYS A 50 -12.96 12.80 1.74
N THR A 51 -13.23 11.54 1.47
CA THR A 51 -14.39 11.08 0.70
C THR A 51 -14.74 9.63 1.02
N CYS A 52 -15.77 9.07 0.41
CA CYS A 52 -16.10 7.66 0.48
C CYS A 52 -16.07 7.02 -0.91
N VAL A 53 -16.10 5.68 -0.97
CA VAL A 53 -16.08 4.93 -2.24
C VAL A 53 -17.22 5.34 -3.16
N ASP A 54 -18.43 5.50 -2.62
CA ASP A 54 -19.63 5.79 -3.39
C ASP A 54 -19.53 7.14 -4.11
N ASP A 55 -19.02 8.18 -3.44
CA ASP A 55 -18.81 9.50 -4.03
C ASP A 55 -17.81 9.44 -5.20
N VAL A 56 -16.73 8.67 -5.05
CA VAL A 56 -15.71 8.48 -6.09
C VAL A 56 -16.30 7.70 -7.27
N ILE A 57 -17.08 6.66 -7.01
CA ILE A 57 -17.79 5.89 -8.05
C ILE A 57 -18.73 6.82 -8.83
N ASP A 58 -19.53 7.64 -8.14
CA ASP A 58 -20.47 8.56 -8.78
C ASP A 58 -19.76 9.65 -9.57
N PHE A 59 -18.61 10.13 -9.10
CA PHE A 59 -17.77 11.07 -9.85
C PHE A 59 -17.33 10.45 -11.19
N PHE A 60 -16.80 9.23 -11.18
CA PHE A 60 -16.36 8.57 -12.42
C PHE A 60 -17.54 8.23 -13.35
N LYS A 61 -18.69 7.85 -12.81
CA LYS A 61 -19.92 7.66 -13.60
C LYS A 61 -20.31 8.93 -14.36
N ARG A 62 -20.24 10.10 -13.71
CA ARG A 62 -20.50 11.41 -14.37
C ARG A 62 -19.47 11.76 -15.45
N GLN A 63 -18.25 11.21 -15.37
CA GLN A 63 -17.22 11.33 -16.41
C GLN A 63 -17.36 10.30 -17.56
N GLY A 64 -18.46 9.53 -17.55
CA GLY A 64 -18.77 8.53 -18.57
C GLY A 64 -18.09 7.19 -18.36
N TYR A 65 -17.65 6.88 -17.14
CA TYR A 65 -17.21 5.53 -16.79
C TYR A 65 -18.38 4.64 -16.36
N SER A 66 -18.31 3.36 -16.72
CA SER A 66 -19.24 2.33 -16.28
C SER A 66 -18.66 1.56 -15.10
N TYR A 67 -19.31 1.67 -13.94
CA TYR A 67 -18.98 0.86 -12.77
C TYR A 67 -19.56 -0.54 -12.91
N LEU A 68 -18.72 -1.57 -12.80
CA LEU A 68 -19.10 -2.96 -13.01
C LEU A 68 -19.35 -3.72 -11.68
N GLY A 69 -19.28 -3.05 -10.53
CA GLY A 69 -19.42 -3.67 -9.22
C GLY A 69 -18.07 -4.11 -8.62
N LYS A 70 -18.13 -5.06 -7.68
CA LYS A 70 -16.95 -5.68 -7.09
C LYS A 70 -16.47 -6.84 -7.95
N ALA A 71 -15.18 -6.89 -8.24
CA ALA A 71 -14.58 -7.96 -9.01
C ALA A 71 -14.79 -9.32 -8.33
N ALA A 72 -15.24 -10.32 -9.08
CA ALA A 72 -15.39 -11.68 -8.59
C ALA A 72 -14.12 -12.53 -8.80
N SER A 73 -13.28 -12.13 -9.76
CA SER A 73 -12.08 -12.89 -10.14
C SER A 73 -10.94 -11.98 -10.57
N VAL A 74 -9.73 -12.54 -10.69
CA VAL A 74 -8.55 -11.81 -11.19
C VAL A 74 -8.64 -11.62 -12.70
N GLU A 75 -9.31 -12.54 -13.40
CA GLU A 75 -9.53 -12.55 -14.83
C GLU A 75 -10.37 -11.33 -15.26
N GLU A 76 -11.38 -10.94 -14.48
CA GLU A 76 -12.16 -9.71 -14.71
C GLU A 76 -11.28 -8.46 -14.67
N LEU A 77 -10.33 -8.39 -13.74
CA LEU A 77 -9.43 -7.25 -13.62
C LEU A 77 -8.53 -7.12 -14.86
N ARG A 78 -8.09 -8.25 -15.44
CA ARG A 78 -7.26 -8.27 -16.64
C ARG A 78 -8.03 -7.97 -17.92
N ALA A 79 -9.32 -8.31 -17.95
CA ALA A 79 -10.20 -8.05 -19.08
C ALA A 79 -10.72 -6.59 -19.12
N LEU A 80 -10.45 -5.79 -18.08
CA LEU A 80 -10.85 -4.39 -18.01
C LEU A 80 -10.31 -3.58 -19.21
N SER A 81 -11.22 -2.97 -19.95
CA SER A 81 -10.93 -2.15 -21.12
C SER A 81 -11.95 -1.02 -21.27
N GLY A 82 -11.59 0.00 -22.04
CA GLY A 82 -12.43 1.18 -22.29
C GLY A 82 -12.68 2.01 -21.02
N LYS A 83 -13.86 2.62 -20.91
CA LYS A 83 -14.27 3.38 -19.72
C LYS A 83 -15.00 2.50 -18.70
N LYS A 84 -14.42 1.37 -18.31
CA LYS A 84 -15.00 0.46 -17.30
C LYS A 84 -14.10 0.41 -16.07
N PHE A 85 -14.67 0.24 -14.89
CA PHE A 85 -13.91 0.09 -13.66
C PHE A 85 -14.65 -0.76 -12.62
N LEU A 86 -13.90 -1.35 -11.70
CA LEU A 86 -14.37 -2.30 -10.69
C LEU A 86 -13.85 -1.90 -9.31
N LEU A 87 -14.51 -2.40 -8.26
CA LEU A 87 -13.93 -2.48 -6.92
C LEU A 87 -13.08 -3.74 -6.80
N ASP A 88 -11.97 -3.66 -6.09
CA ASP A 88 -11.06 -4.78 -5.88
C ASP A 88 -11.72 -5.95 -5.13
N LEU A 89 -11.27 -7.17 -5.43
CA LEU A 89 -11.75 -8.40 -4.80
C LEU A 89 -11.51 -8.42 -3.28
N HIS A 90 -10.37 -7.90 -2.81
CA HIS A 90 -9.92 -8.05 -1.42
C HIS A 90 -9.99 -6.75 -0.62
N LEU A 91 -9.71 -5.61 -1.26
CA LEU A 91 -9.58 -4.32 -0.58
C LEU A 91 -10.82 -3.45 -0.80
N PRO A 92 -11.56 -3.08 0.26
CA PRO A 92 -12.84 -2.39 0.14
C PRO A 92 -12.73 -0.96 -0.42
N GLU A 93 -11.56 -0.34 -0.32
CA GLU A 93 -11.32 1.05 -0.72
C GLU A 93 -10.44 1.16 -1.98
N LEU A 94 -10.31 0.07 -2.75
CA LEU A 94 -9.41 0.02 -3.90
C LEU A 94 -10.20 -0.15 -5.20
N LEU A 95 -10.17 0.86 -6.05
CA LEU A 95 -10.74 0.81 -7.39
C LEU A 95 -9.70 0.35 -8.40
N VAL A 96 -10.16 -0.38 -9.42
CA VAL A 96 -9.34 -0.96 -10.47
C VAL A 96 -9.81 -0.46 -11.82
N PHE A 97 -8.88 0.09 -12.59
CA PHE A 97 -9.10 0.68 -13.90
C PHE A 97 -8.20 0.01 -14.95
N PRO A 98 -8.51 0.17 -16.25
CA PRO A 98 -7.66 -0.30 -17.33
C PRO A 98 -6.25 0.34 -17.27
N PRO A 99 -5.21 -0.38 -17.72
CA PRO A 99 -3.80 0.03 -17.64
C PRO A 99 -3.48 1.43 -18.18
N GLN A 100 -4.14 1.80 -19.28
CA GLN A 100 -3.92 3.06 -20.01
C GLN A 100 -4.68 4.25 -19.43
N THR A 101 -5.35 4.09 -18.28
CA THR A 101 -6.07 5.19 -17.64
C THR A 101 -5.07 6.11 -16.93
N ASP A 102 -5.04 7.37 -17.35
CA ASP A 102 -4.25 8.42 -16.70
C ASP A 102 -5.12 9.20 -15.70
N PHE A 103 -4.54 9.47 -14.53
CA PHE A 103 -5.16 10.19 -13.43
C PHE A 103 -4.34 11.41 -12.99
N HIS A 104 -3.20 11.71 -13.63
CA HIS A 104 -2.29 12.77 -13.16
C HIS A 104 -2.96 14.15 -13.13
N ASP A 105 -3.83 14.44 -14.10
CA ASP A 105 -4.61 15.69 -14.16
C ASP A 105 -6.03 15.54 -13.59
N ASN A 106 -6.39 14.36 -13.07
CA ASN A 106 -7.71 14.11 -12.53
C ASN A 106 -7.92 14.92 -11.24
N LEU A 107 -9.07 15.61 -11.16
CA LEU A 107 -9.40 16.46 -10.01
C LEU A 107 -9.34 15.70 -8.68
N LEU A 108 -9.81 14.45 -8.62
CA LEU A 108 -9.77 13.66 -7.39
C LEU A 108 -8.34 13.32 -6.98
N TYR A 109 -7.42 13.13 -7.93
CA TYR A 109 -6.02 12.86 -7.64
C TYR A 109 -5.29 14.12 -7.17
N THR A 110 -5.43 15.23 -7.89
CA THR A 110 -4.75 16.50 -7.57
C THR A 110 -5.24 17.08 -6.25
N SER A 111 -6.52 16.89 -5.93
CA SER A 111 -7.10 17.27 -4.63
C SER A 111 -6.92 16.21 -3.53
N GLY A 112 -6.30 15.06 -3.80
CA GLY A 112 -6.00 14.03 -2.79
C GLY A 112 -7.18 13.19 -2.30
N HIS A 113 -8.31 13.19 -3.01
CA HIS A 113 -9.46 12.30 -2.75
C HIS A 113 -9.16 10.85 -3.18
N VAL A 114 -8.26 10.66 -4.14
CA VAL A 114 -7.73 9.35 -4.52
C VAL A 114 -6.21 9.34 -4.55
N ILE A 115 -5.63 8.17 -4.31
CA ILE A 115 -4.19 7.94 -4.26
C ILE A 115 -3.84 6.78 -5.20
N LEU A 116 -2.93 7.03 -6.14
CA LEU A 116 -2.42 5.99 -7.05
C LEU A 116 -1.47 5.08 -6.28
N GLN A 117 -1.93 3.88 -5.96
CA GLN A 117 -1.20 2.92 -5.15
C GLN A 117 -1.51 1.51 -5.62
N ASP A 118 -0.47 0.76 -5.95
CA ASP A 118 -0.63 -0.64 -6.32
C ASP A 118 -1.31 -1.45 -5.20
N LYS A 119 -2.10 -2.45 -5.59
CA LYS A 119 -2.81 -3.33 -4.66
C LYS A 119 -1.90 -3.94 -3.62
N ALA A 120 -0.72 -4.41 -4.01
CA ALA A 120 0.21 -5.04 -3.08
C ALA A 120 0.67 -4.02 -2.03
N SER A 121 0.98 -2.78 -2.45
CA SER A 121 1.38 -1.69 -1.54
C SER A 121 0.28 -1.29 -0.54
N CYS A 122 -0.99 -1.65 -0.77
CA CYS A 122 -2.08 -1.40 0.16
C CYS A 122 -2.15 -2.44 1.29
N LEU A 123 -1.66 -3.67 1.06
CA LEU A 123 -1.82 -4.79 1.98
C LEU A 123 -1.11 -4.61 3.34
N PRO A 124 0.11 -4.05 3.45
CA PRO A 124 0.78 -3.93 4.74
C PRO A 124 -0.01 -3.13 5.78
N ALA A 125 -0.51 -1.95 5.39
CA ALA A 125 -1.31 -1.11 6.27
C ALA A 125 -2.65 -1.78 6.60
N PHE A 126 -3.29 -2.40 5.60
CA PHE A 126 -4.55 -3.13 5.77
C PHE A 126 -4.43 -4.30 6.76
N LEU A 127 -3.37 -5.12 6.64
CA LEU A 127 -3.12 -6.23 7.57
C LEU A 127 -2.68 -5.76 8.96
N LEU A 128 -1.98 -4.62 9.06
CA LEU A 128 -1.61 -4.08 10.36
C LEU A 128 -2.86 -3.70 11.15
N GLY A 129 -3.85 -3.08 10.49
CA GLY A 129 -5.18 -2.84 11.02
C GLY A 129 -5.23 -2.18 12.41
N PRO A 130 -4.46 -1.09 12.67
CA PRO A 130 -4.46 -0.45 13.98
C PRO A 130 -5.83 0.15 14.31
N ALA A 131 -6.25 0.03 15.57
CA ALA A 131 -7.46 0.68 16.05
C ALA A 131 -7.30 2.22 16.03
N ALA A 132 -8.37 2.96 15.70
CA ALA A 132 -8.36 4.42 15.80
C ALA A 132 -7.93 4.87 17.22
N GLY A 133 -7.01 5.83 17.30
CA GLY A 133 -6.40 6.27 18.55
C GLY A 133 -5.08 5.56 18.92
N SER A 134 -4.71 4.50 18.19
CA SER A 134 -3.43 3.79 18.42
C SER A 134 -2.22 4.65 18.05
N HIS A 135 -1.07 4.34 18.66
CA HIS A 135 0.22 4.89 18.25
C HIS A 135 0.94 3.88 17.36
N VAL A 136 1.38 4.35 16.20
CA VAL A 136 1.94 3.51 15.14
C VAL A 136 3.29 4.08 14.69
N ILE A 137 4.26 3.20 14.43
CA ILE A 137 5.49 3.58 13.73
C ILE A 137 5.42 3.09 12.29
N ASP A 138 5.83 3.94 11.35
CA ASP A 138 6.23 3.58 10.00
C ASP A 138 7.75 3.75 9.90
N ALA A 139 8.48 2.63 9.91
CA ALA A 139 9.93 2.61 10.12
C ALA A 139 10.74 3.02 8.87
N CYS A 140 10.15 2.91 7.68
CA CYS A 140 10.77 3.24 6.39
C CYS A 140 9.71 3.91 5.50
N ALA A 141 9.28 5.09 5.89
CA ALA A 141 7.96 5.59 5.57
C ALA A 141 7.84 6.31 4.23
N ALA A 142 8.92 6.93 3.73
CA ALA A 142 8.83 7.73 2.52
C ALA A 142 8.62 6.83 1.29
N PRO A 143 7.88 7.25 0.24
CA PRO A 143 7.29 8.56 0.03
C PRO A 143 5.89 8.74 0.66
N GLY A 144 5.43 7.88 1.58
CA GLY A 144 4.22 8.13 2.37
C GLY A 144 2.92 7.47 1.88
N ASN A 145 2.96 6.63 0.85
CA ASN A 145 1.77 5.92 0.37
C ASN A 145 1.19 4.97 1.43
N LYS A 146 2.05 4.23 2.16
CA LYS A 146 1.62 3.34 3.24
C LYS A 146 1.22 4.14 4.49
N THR A 147 1.97 5.19 4.81
CA THR A 147 1.68 6.09 5.93
C THR A 147 0.32 6.79 5.78
N SER A 148 -0.03 7.28 4.57
CA SER A 148 -1.36 7.85 4.31
C SER A 148 -2.48 6.82 4.44
N HIS A 149 -2.21 5.55 4.12
CA HIS A 149 -3.16 4.47 4.32
C HIS A 149 -3.34 4.15 5.81
N LEU A 150 -2.25 4.15 6.60
CA LEU A 150 -2.34 4.03 8.06
C LEU A 150 -3.17 5.16 8.67
N ALA A 151 -2.97 6.40 8.23
CA ALA A 151 -3.76 7.54 8.69
C ALA A 151 -5.26 7.38 8.40
N ALA A 152 -5.59 6.87 7.20
CA ALA A 152 -6.96 6.56 6.82
C ALA A 152 -7.59 5.49 7.72
N ILE A 153 -6.88 4.40 8.02
CA ILE A 153 -7.33 3.33 8.93
C ILE A 153 -7.53 3.87 10.36
N LEU A 154 -6.60 4.73 10.82
CA LEU A 154 -6.67 5.40 12.12
C LEU A 154 -7.76 6.48 12.18
N LYS A 155 -8.37 6.85 11.04
CA LYS A 155 -9.32 7.97 10.91
C LYS A 155 -8.74 9.27 11.47
N ASN A 156 -7.46 9.53 11.22
CA ASN A 156 -6.70 10.66 11.78
C ASN A 156 -6.71 10.76 13.32
N LYS A 157 -7.01 9.66 14.03
CA LYS A 157 -7.00 9.59 15.50
C LYS A 157 -5.82 8.76 15.98
N GLY A 158 -5.06 9.28 16.93
CA GLY A 158 -3.85 8.65 17.45
C GLY A 158 -2.60 9.37 16.95
N GLN A 159 -1.50 8.64 16.85
CA GLN A 159 -0.20 9.21 16.48
C GLN A 159 0.53 8.28 15.51
N ILE A 160 1.03 8.84 14.42
CA ILE A 160 1.96 8.16 13.51
C ILE A 160 3.35 8.76 13.69
N PHE A 161 4.35 7.92 13.92
CA PHE A 161 5.76 8.31 13.88
C PHE A 161 6.37 7.70 12.62
N ALA A 162 6.84 8.53 11.71
CA ALA A 162 7.33 8.12 10.40
C ALA A 162 8.81 8.50 10.25
N PHE A 163 9.63 7.50 9.93
CA PHE A 163 11.08 7.64 9.80
C PHE A 163 11.52 7.33 8.37
N ASP A 164 12.43 8.13 7.83
CA ASP A 164 13.20 7.82 6.63
C ASP A 164 14.51 8.62 6.65
N VAL A 165 15.54 8.14 5.97
CA VAL A 165 16.85 8.81 5.91
C VAL A 165 16.96 9.78 4.74
N ASP A 166 16.12 9.61 3.70
CA ASP A 166 16.19 10.41 2.47
C ASP A 166 15.36 11.69 2.58
N THR A 167 16.05 12.82 2.62
CA THR A 167 15.44 14.16 2.73
C THR A 167 14.50 14.52 1.58
N LYS A 168 14.83 14.10 0.35
CA LYS A 168 14.01 14.39 -0.85
C LYS A 168 12.74 13.57 -0.83
N ARG A 169 12.83 12.29 -0.42
CA ARG A 169 11.66 11.43 -0.25
C ARG A 169 10.79 11.91 0.91
N LEU A 170 11.36 12.43 1.99
CA LEU A 170 10.59 13.05 3.09
C LEU A 170 9.87 14.33 2.67
N ALA A 171 10.49 15.19 1.86
CA ALA A 171 9.81 16.37 1.31
C ALA A 171 8.62 15.98 0.42
N THR A 172 8.81 14.93 -0.40
CA THR A 172 7.74 14.32 -1.21
C THR A 172 6.62 13.78 -0.32
N MET A 173 6.99 13.04 0.74
CA MET A 173 6.07 12.48 1.72
C MET A 173 5.25 13.57 2.41
N ASN A 174 5.88 14.65 2.88
CA ASN A 174 5.18 15.76 3.50
C ASN A 174 4.13 16.37 2.55
N THR A 175 4.48 16.56 1.29
CA THR A 175 3.55 17.04 0.25
C THR A 175 2.39 16.07 0.04
N MET A 176 2.67 14.77 -0.06
CA MET A 176 1.65 13.74 -0.27
C MET A 176 0.71 13.61 0.93
N LEU A 177 1.22 13.60 2.16
CA LEU A 177 0.42 13.51 3.38
C LEU A 177 -0.45 14.75 3.58
N THR A 178 0.10 15.94 3.33
CA THR A 178 -0.66 17.20 3.40
C THR A 178 -1.79 17.19 2.38
N ARG A 179 -1.53 16.83 1.13
CA ARG A 179 -2.55 16.72 0.07
C ARG A 179 -3.64 15.70 0.43
N ALA A 180 -3.26 14.58 1.03
CA ALA A 180 -4.17 13.54 1.50
C ALA A 180 -4.96 13.94 2.76
N GLY A 181 -4.70 15.10 3.37
CA GLY A 181 -5.41 15.55 4.57
C GLY A 181 -5.05 14.74 5.82
N VAL A 182 -3.84 14.16 5.86
CA VAL A 182 -3.36 13.41 7.01
C VAL A 182 -3.00 14.37 8.14
N THR A 183 -3.47 14.09 9.35
CA THR A 183 -3.16 14.84 10.58
C THR A 183 -2.61 13.91 11.65
N GLY A 184 -1.92 14.44 12.66
CA GLY A 184 -1.41 13.61 13.76
C GLY A 184 -0.26 12.69 13.37
N PHE A 185 0.64 13.16 12.50
CA PHE A 185 1.87 12.45 12.14
C PHE A 185 3.10 13.28 12.52
N GLN A 186 4.20 12.60 12.83
CA GLN A 186 5.50 13.19 13.08
C GLN A 186 6.51 12.57 12.10
N LEU A 187 7.08 13.40 11.24
CA LEU A 187 8.17 13.00 10.35
C LEU A 187 9.49 13.23 11.08
N ALA A 188 10.36 12.24 11.06
CA ALA A 188 11.74 12.37 11.53
C ALA A 188 12.69 11.90 10.44
N GLN A 189 13.61 12.79 10.04
CA GLN A 189 14.75 12.41 9.22
C GLN A 189 15.78 11.72 10.12
N GLN A 190 15.65 10.41 10.27
CA GLN A 190 16.46 9.64 11.19
C GLN A 190 16.54 8.19 10.70
N ASP A 191 17.70 7.56 10.90
CA ASP A 191 17.81 6.11 10.74
C ASP A 191 17.00 5.44 11.84
N PHE A 192 16.01 4.62 11.46
CA PHE A 192 15.18 3.90 12.41
C PHE A 192 15.99 3.04 13.39
N LEU A 193 17.18 2.56 12.99
CA LEU A 193 18.07 1.79 13.87
C LEU A 193 18.64 2.60 15.05
N THR A 194 18.52 3.93 15.01
CA THR A 194 18.99 4.85 16.06
C THR A 194 17.87 5.34 16.96
N VAL A 195 16.63 4.92 16.71
CA VAL A 195 15.46 5.34 17.49
C VAL A 195 15.41 4.52 18.77
N ASP A 196 15.61 5.15 19.93
CA ASP A 196 15.56 4.43 21.20
C ASP A 196 14.15 3.88 21.49
N PRO A 197 13.95 2.55 21.58
CA PRO A 197 12.66 1.95 21.97
C PRO A 197 12.21 2.32 23.38
N GLY A 198 13.15 2.71 24.25
CA GLY A 198 12.92 3.12 25.64
C GLY A 198 12.46 4.58 25.80
N ASP A 199 12.51 5.39 24.74
CA ASP A 199 12.07 6.79 24.79
C ASP A 199 10.57 6.85 25.18
N PRO A 200 10.20 7.62 26.23
CA PRO A 200 8.82 7.79 26.67
C PRO A 200 7.84 8.18 25.55
N LYS A 201 8.33 8.86 24.51
CA LYS A 201 7.57 9.21 23.30
C LYS A 201 6.97 7.99 22.60
N TYR A 202 7.69 6.86 22.58
CA TYR A 202 7.29 5.64 21.89
C TYR A 202 6.69 4.59 22.83
N SER A 203 6.59 4.86 24.13
CA SER A 203 6.05 3.96 25.15
C SER A 203 4.65 3.40 24.84
N LYS A 204 3.84 4.12 24.06
CA LYS A 204 2.47 3.73 23.67
C LYS A 204 2.37 3.07 22.29
N VAL A 205 3.49 2.91 21.58
CA VAL A 205 3.50 2.32 20.24
C VAL A 205 3.13 0.85 20.31
N THR A 206 1.99 0.52 19.71
CA THR A 206 1.43 -0.85 19.70
C THR A 206 1.55 -1.52 18.34
N HIS A 207 1.75 -0.74 17.27
CA HIS A 207 1.78 -1.24 15.90
C HIS A 207 2.99 -0.66 15.16
N ILE A 208 3.67 -1.51 14.38
CA ILE A 208 4.79 -1.07 13.53
C ILE A 208 4.59 -1.61 12.11
N LEU A 209 4.70 -0.72 11.14
CA LEU A 209 4.83 -1.06 9.72
C LEU A 209 6.32 -0.96 9.35
N LEU A 210 6.86 -2.04 8.79
CA LEU A 210 8.25 -2.13 8.39
C LEU A 210 8.34 -2.57 6.92
N ASP A 211 8.57 -1.60 6.04
CA ASP A 211 8.73 -1.77 4.59
C ASP A 211 10.12 -1.29 4.14
N PRO A 212 11.21 -2.01 4.48
CA PRO A 212 12.56 -1.55 4.25
C PRO A 212 12.95 -1.62 2.77
N SER A 213 14.09 -0.99 2.45
CA SER A 213 14.71 -1.13 1.14
C SER A 213 14.99 -2.61 0.81
N CYS A 214 14.46 -3.04 -0.33
CA CYS A 214 14.61 -4.37 -0.93
C CYS A 214 15.50 -4.30 -2.18
N SER A 215 16.02 -5.45 -2.60
CA SER A 215 16.70 -5.61 -3.89
C SER A 215 15.83 -5.13 -5.05
N GLY A 216 14.51 -5.21 -4.88
CA GLY A 216 13.54 -4.76 -5.88
C GLY A 216 13.67 -5.56 -7.15
N SER A 217 13.86 -6.88 -7.03
CA SER A 217 14.04 -7.84 -8.13
C SER A 217 12.96 -7.75 -9.22
N GLU A 218 11.84 -7.05 -8.98
CA GLU A 218 10.79 -6.77 -9.96
C GLU A 218 10.45 -5.28 -10.16
N LYS A 219 11.29 -4.35 -9.69
CA LYS A 219 11.19 -2.92 -10.08
C LYS A 219 11.47 -2.68 -11.57
N VAL A 220 11.62 -3.75 -12.37
CA VAL A 220 11.93 -3.72 -13.79
C VAL A 220 10.81 -3.09 -14.63
N VAL A 221 9.56 -2.98 -14.16
CA VAL A 221 8.50 -2.54 -15.10
C VAL A 221 7.67 -1.30 -14.71
N TYR A 222 7.36 -0.98 -13.45
CA TYR A 222 6.39 0.12 -13.21
C TYR A 222 6.66 0.96 -11.95
N ARG A 223 7.60 1.91 -12.04
CA ARG A 223 7.56 3.10 -11.16
C ARG A 223 6.32 3.92 -11.54
N LEU A 224 5.20 3.73 -10.82
CA LEU A 224 4.04 4.62 -10.94
C LEU A 224 4.49 6.08 -10.76
N GLY A 225 4.29 6.88 -11.81
CA GLY A 225 4.57 8.32 -11.82
C GLY A 225 5.83 8.77 -12.58
N MET A 226 6.56 7.86 -13.23
CA MET A 226 7.60 8.24 -14.20
C MET A 226 7.33 7.57 -15.54
N VAL A 227 6.39 8.13 -16.30
CA VAL A 227 6.27 7.86 -17.73
C VAL A 227 7.63 8.20 -18.35
N ASN A 228 8.25 7.26 -19.06
CA ASN A 228 9.55 7.39 -19.76
C ASN A 228 10.83 7.19 -18.94
N ARG A 229 10.89 6.20 -18.04
CA ARG A 229 12.18 5.51 -17.87
C ARG A 229 12.15 4.23 -18.68
N VAL A 230 12.96 4.22 -19.76
CA VAL A 230 13.37 3.01 -20.47
C VAL A 230 13.59 1.91 -19.43
N PRO A 231 13.10 0.67 -19.62
CA PRO A 231 13.47 -0.45 -18.77
C PRO A 231 14.99 -0.55 -18.84
N ARG A 232 15.67 0.05 -17.85
CA ARG A 232 17.06 -0.31 -17.62
C ARG A 232 16.92 -1.70 -17.03
N GLU A 233 17.41 -2.71 -17.75
CA GLU A 233 17.70 -4.01 -17.15
C GLU A 233 18.59 -3.71 -15.94
N GLU A 234 17.96 -3.53 -14.77
CA GLU A 234 18.68 -3.53 -13.52
C GLU A 234 19.13 -4.98 -13.39
N ALA A 235 20.40 -5.22 -13.72
CA ALA A 235 21.05 -6.51 -13.57
C ALA A 235 20.67 -7.10 -12.22
N ALA A 236 20.41 -8.41 -12.19
CA ALA A 236 20.06 -9.12 -10.98
C ALA A 236 20.99 -8.69 -9.83
N PRO A 237 20.44 -8.40 -8.63
CA PRO A 237 21.24 -7.89 -7.53
C PRO A 237 22.43 -8.83 -7.30
N SER A 238 23.64 -8.27 -7.17
CA SER A 238 24.80 -9.09 -6.83
C SER A 238 24.55 -9.82 -5.52
N ALA A 239 25.06 -11.04 -5.38
CA ALA A 239 24.90 -11.83 -4.15
C ALA A 239 25.36 -11.04 -2.91
N ALA A 240 26.44 -10.25 -3.04
CA ALA A 240 26.92 -9.37 -1.97
C ALA A 240 25.90 -8.30 -1.58
N ARG A 241 25.24 -7.65 -2.56
CA ARG A 241 24.20 -6.65 -2.30
C ARG A 241 22.97 -7.29 -1.64
N LEU A 242 22.56 -8.46 -2.12
CA LEU A 242 21.43 -9.20 -1.55
C LEU A 242 21.69 -9.55 -0.08
N GLN A 243 22.87 -10.05 0.24
CA GLN A 243 23.29 -10.35 1.62
C GLN A 243 23.36 -9.10 2.50
N ALA A 244 23.89 -7.99 1.99
CA ALA A 244 23.92 -6.72 2.72
C ALA A 244 22.50 -6.20 3.05
N LEU A 245 21.58 -6.29 2.09
CA LEU A 245 20.17 -5.91 2.27
C LEU A 245 19.46 -6.82 3.27
N ALA A 246 19.62 -8.14 3.14
CA ALA A 246 19.07 -9.11 4.11
C ALA A 246 19.62 -8.86 5.53
N GLY A 247 20.92 -8.57 5.67
CA GLY A 247 21.54 -8.22 6.94
C GLY A 247 20.96 -6.95 7.56
N PHE A 248 20.76 -5.90 6.77
CA PHE A 248 20.06 -4.69 7.21
C PHE A 248 18.61 -4.99 7.63
N GLN A 249 17.88 -5.76 6.82
CA GLN A 249 16.49 -6.14 7.08
C GLN A 249 16.35 -6.94 8.38
N ARG A 250 17.31 -7.82 8.72
CA ARG A 250 17.33 -8.53 10.00
C ARG A 250 17.53 -7.58 11.18
N LYS A 251 18.50 -6.67 11.08
CA LYS A 251 18.77 -5.67 12.13
C LYS A 251 17.55 -4.79 12.40
N VAL A 252 16.93 -4.27 11.34
CA VAL A 252 15.78 -3.36 11.46
C VAL A 252 14.53 -4.08 11.96
N LEU A 253 14.32 -5.34 11.55
CA LEU A 253 13.22 -6.17 12.07
C LEU A 253 13.43 -6.52 13.54
N SER A 254 14.64 -6.94 13.92
CA SER A 254 14.95 -7.20 15.32
C SER A 254 14.75 -5.95 16.16
N HIS A 255 15.28 -4.80 15.73
CA HIS A 255 15.04 -3.54 16.42
C HIS A 255 13.55 -3.19 16.50
N ALA A 256 12.76 -3.35 15.45
CA ALA A 256 11.34 -3.05 15.54
C ALA A 256 10.64 -3.90 16.63
N LEU A 257 11.08 -5.14 16.84
CA LEU A 257 10.55 -6.02 17.89
C LEU A 257 11.02 -5.68 19.32
N SER A 258 11.94 -4.73 19.53
CA SER A 258 12.33 -4.29 20.88
C SER A 258 11.42 -3.24 21.51
N PHE A 259 10.42 -2.72 20.76
CA PHE A 259 9.48 -1.74 21.31
C PHE A 259 8.58 -2.36 22.38
N PRO A 260 8.53 -1.79 23.60
CA PRO A 260 8.03 -2.47 24.80
C PRO A 260 6.52 -2.72 24.77
N ALA A 261 5.74 -1.84 24.13
CA ALA A 261 4.28 -1.95 24.01
C ALA A 261 3.82 -2.59 22.70
N LEU A 262 4.76 -3.05 21.86
CA LEU A 262 4.45 -3.64 20.56
C LEU A 262 3.49 -4.82 20.71
N ARG A 263 2.43 -4.81 19.91
CA ARG A 263 1.41 -5.86 19.82
C ARG A 263 1.44 -6.56 18.47
N ARG A 264 1.56 -5.78 17.39
CA ARG A 264 1.57 -6.28 16.02
C ARG A 264 2.58 -5.54 15.17
N LEU A 265 3.36 -6.27 14.39
CA LEU A 265 4.26 -5.75 13.38
C LEU A 265 3.91 -6.34 12.03
N VAL A 266 3.97 -5.54 10.97
CA VAL A 266 3.88 -6.04 9.60
C VAL A 266 5.18 -5.72 8.88
N TYR A 267 5.86 -6.77 8.45
CA TYR A 267 7.09 -6.74 7.66
C TYR A 267 6.76 -7.03 6.20
N SER A 268 7.18 -6.14 5.29
CA SER A 268 6.93 -6.30 3.86
C SER A 268 8.15 -6.00 3.00
N THR A 269 8.30 -6.74 1.90
CA THR A 269 9.28 -6.42 0.86
C THR A 269 8.71 -6.60 -0.54
N CYS A 270 9.32 -5.89 -1.48
CA CYS A 270 9.08 -5.98 -2.91
C CYS A 270 9.98 -7.00 -3.63
N SER A 271 10.49 -8.00 -2.90
CA SER A 271 11.48 -8.96 -3.38
C SER A 271 10.92 -10.36 -3.45
N LEU A 272 11.38 -11.13 -4.43
CA LEU A 272 11.11 -12.57 -4.55
C LEU A 272 12.15 -13.44 -3.81
N HIS A 273 13.27 -12.86 -3.40
CA HIS A 273 14.37 -13.58 -2.78
C HIS A 273 14.01 -14.04 -1.37
N ARG A 274 14.21 -15.32 -1.09
CA ARG A 274 13.91 -15.92 0.22
C ARG A 274 14.80 -15.33 1.32
N GLU A 275 16.02 -14.94 0.92
CA GLU A 275 17.06 -14.34 1.74
C GLU A 275 16.64 -13.01 2.35
N GLU A 276 15.77 -12.26 1.65
CA GLU A 276 15.18 -11.00 2.11
C GLU A 276 13.82 -11.18 2.79
N ASN A 277 13.33 -12.42 2.91
CA ASN A 277 11.95 -12.68 3.31
C ASN A 277 11.88 -13.74 4.41
N GLU A 278 11.59 -14.99 4.04
CA GLU A 278 11.42 -16.09 4.98
C GLU A 278 12.65 -16.29 5.87
N ASP A 279 13.85 -16.12 5.32
CA ASP A 279 15.09 -16.32 6.08
C ASP A 279 15.37 -15.17 7.04
N VAL A 280 14.95 -13.94 6.75
CA VAL A 280 15.02 -12.79 7.69
C VAL A 280 14.07 -13.04 8.86
N VAL A 281 12.81 -13.35 8.57
CA VAL A 281 11.78 -13.55 9.59
C VAL A 281 12.12 -14.74 10.47
N ARG A 282 12.55 -15.86 9.88
CA ARG A 282 12.98 -17.06 10.63
C ARG A 282 14.11 -16.74 11.60
N ALA A 283 15.17 -16.08 11.12
CA ALA A 283 16.34 -15.77 11.94
C ALA A 283 15.95 -14.87 13.13
N VAL A 284 15.18 -13.80 12.88
CA VAL A 284 14.79 -12.88 13.96
C VAL A 284 13.85 -13.54 14.97
N LEU A 285 12.94 -14.40 14.54
CA LEU A 285 12.07 -15.15 15.46
C LEU A 285 12.85 -16.17 16.31
N GLN A 286 13.89 -16.79 15.75
CA GLN A 286 14.78 -17.67 16.51
C GLN A 286 15.57 -16.88 17.58
N GLU A 287 16.04 -15.67 17.26
CA GLU A 287 16.76 -14.80 18.19
C GLU A 287 15.86 -14.23 19.30
N ARG A 288 14.62 -13.86 18.99
CA ARG A 288 13.66 -13.23 19.93
C ARG A 288 12.89 -14.24 20.79
N GLY A 289 13.02 -15.54 20.51
CA GLY A 289 12.35 -16.62 21.24
C GLY A 289 10.82 -16.57 21.11
N SER A 290 10.11 -17.05 22.15
CA SER A 290 8.66 -17.18 22.16
C SER A 290 7.89 -15.86 22.32
N ALA A 291 8.55 -14.69 22.34
CA ALA A 291 7.91 -13.40 22.58
C ALA A 291 6.98 -12.95 21.45
N PHE A 292 7.28 -13.34 20.21
CA PHE A 292 6.47 -13.06 19.02
C PHE A 292 6.22 -14.34 18.23
N ARG A 293 5.07 -14.41 17.57
CA ARG A 293 4.70 -15.49 16.67
C ARG A 293 4.13 -14.94 15.38
N THR A 294 4.19 -15.74 14.32
CA THR A 294 3.39 -15.52 13.13
C THR A 294 1.97 -16.06 13.39
N PRO A 295 0.91 -15.24 13.23
CA PRO A 295 -0.46 -15.71 13.45
C PRO A 295 -0.79 -16.82 12.43
N ARG A 296 -1.71 -17.71 12.78
CA ARG A 296 -2.26 -18.62 11.77
C ARG A 296 -3.21 -17.78 10.95
N LEU A 297 -2.93 -17.61 9.65
CA LEU A 297 -3.93 -17.01 8.77
C LEU A 297 -5.11 -17.99 8.74
N GLY A 298 -6.15 -17.68 9.52
CA GLY A 298 -7.45 -18.33 9.44
C GLY A 298 -7.92 -18.31 7.99
N SER A 299 -8.75 -19.26 7.62
CA SER A 299 -9.39 -19.31 6.31
C SER A 299 -10.17 -18.02 6.04
N GLY A 300 -9.55 -17.11 5.29
CA GLY A 300 -10.20 -15.90 4.76
C GLY A 300 -9.89 -14.62 5.54
N LEU A 301 -9.58 -13.56 4.80
CA LEU A 301 -9.84 -12.20 5.26
C LEU A 301 -11.36 -12.02 5.45
N PRO A 302 -11.84 -11.27 6.46
CA PRO A 302 -13.28 -11.11 6.69
C PRO A 302 -13.99 -10.49 5.48
N GLY A 303 -15.07 -11.13 5.01
CA GLY A 303 -15.90 -10.58 3.92
C GLY A 303 -16.68 -11.59 3.05
N HIS A 304 -16.65 -12.89 3.33
CA HIS A 304 -17.38 -13.90 2.55
C HIS A 304 -18.32 -14.73 3.43
N PRO A 305 -19.66 -14.69 3.22
CA PRO A 305 -20.52 -15.78 3.62
C PRO A 305 -20.35 -16.88 2.56
N GLY A 306 -19.73 -17.99 2.96
CA GLY A 306 -19.54 -19.19 2.13
C GLY A 306 -18.14 -19.34 1.56
N GLY A 307 -17.44 -20.37 2.02
CA GLY A 307 -16.34 -21.03 1.31
C GLY A 307 -15.01 -20.28 1.26
N GLY A 308 -13.98 -20.83 1.94
CA GLY A 308 -12.62 -20.32 1.99
C GLY A 308 -12.05 -19.80 0.66
N CYS A 309 -11.88 -18.49 0.58
CA CYS A 309 -10.96 -17.86 -0.35
C CYS A 309 -9.66 -17.54 0.41
N CYS A 310 -8.68 -18.44 0.29
CA CYS A 310 -7.28 -18.03 0.35
C CYS A 310 -7.10 -16.89 -0.67
N LEU A 311 -6.47 -15.78 -0.29
CA LEU A 311 -5.98 -14.78 -1.25
C LEU A 311 -5.38 -15.55 -2.45
N PRO A 312 -5.92 -15.47 -3.68
CA PRO A 312 -5.34 -16.16 -4.82
C PRO A 312 -3.92 -15.61 -5.00
N GLY A 313 -2.92 -16.40 -4.64
CA GLY A 313 -1.53 -15.96 -4.55
C GLY A 313 -0.80 -16.36 -3.26
N VAL A 314 -1.50 -16.44 -2.13
CA VAL A 314 -0.92 -16.94 -0.87
C VAL A 314 -0.86 -18.46 -0.96
N ARG A 315 0.19 -18.98 -1.60
CA ARG A 315 0.52 -20.40 -1.47
C ARG A 315 0.93 -20.64 -0.02
N LYS A 316 0.20 -21.49 0.70
CA LYS A 316 0.80 -22.26 1.80
C LYS A 316 1.96 -23.03 1.19
N ARG A 317 3.19 -22.59 1.41
CA ARG A 317 4.35 -23.47 1.26
C ARG A 317 4.66 -23.96 2.66
N GLU A 318 4.32 -25.22 2.94
CA GLU A 318 4.79 -25.92 4.14
C GLU A 318 6.30 -26.15 3.99
N ASP A 319 7.08 -25.10 4.20
CA ASP A 319 8.49 -25.28 4.54
C ASP A 319 8.51 -25.72 6.02
N ARG A 320 8.96 -26.95 6.29
CA ARG A 320 8.95 -27.66 7.58
C ARG A 320 9.77 -26.99 8.72
N GLY A 321 9.92 -25.66 8.71
CA GLY A 321 10.65 -24.91 9.73
C GLY A 321 10.05 -23.56 10.15
N VAL A 322 8.98 -23.07 9.49
CA VAL A 322 8.26 -21.84 9.90
C VAL A 322 6.76 -22.08 9.77
N ALA A 323 6.16 -22.72 10.77
CA ALA A 323 4.72 -22.93 10.82
C ALA A 323 4.02 -21.62 11.23
N GLY A 324 3.70 -20.75 10.26
CA GLY A 324 2.83 -19.59 10.47
C GLY A 324 3.17 -18.39 9.60
N ALA A 325 2.14 -17.79 8.99
CA ALA A 325 2.07 -16.54 8.22
C ALA A 325 3.29 -16.05 7.40
N GLY A 326 3.89 -16.91 6.58
CA GLY A 326 4.50 -16.46 5.34
C GLY A 326 3.46 -16.39 4.24
N GLY A 327 2.98 -15.18 3.91
CA GLY A 327 2.05 -14.97 2.81
C GLY A 327 2.77 -14.43 1.58
N VAL A 328 2.74 -15.15 0.46
CA VAL A 328 3.02 -14.52 -0.83
C VAL A 328 1.75 -13.76 -1.20
N ALA A 329 1.73 -12.44 -1.06
CA ALA A 329 0.67 -11.65 -1.69
C ALA A 329 1.01 -11.48 -3.16
N GLY A 330 0.91 -12.60 -3.88
CA GLY A 330 1.16 -12.74 -5.29
C GLY A 330 -0.14 -12.84 -6.05
N SER A 331 -0.93 -11.77 -6.06
CA SER A 331 -2.14 -11.84 -6.87
C SER A 331 -1.70 -11.79 -8.33
N ARG A 332 -2.17 -12.75 -9.14
CA ARG A 332 -2.00 -12.76 -10.59
C ARG A 332 -2.58 -11.49 -11.29
N GLY A 333 -3.07 -10.50 -10.55
CA GLY A 333 -3.57 -9.22 -11.04
C GLY A 333 -2.79 -7.97 -10.59
N THR A 334 -1.82 -8.05 -9.66
CA THR A 334 -1.01 -6.87 -9.25
C THR A 334 -0.02 -6.45 -10.34
N SER A 335 0.66 -5.32 -10.17
CA SER A 335 1.56 -4.73 -11.17
C SER A 335 2.84 -5.45 -11.53
N GLY A 336 2.81 -6.78 -11.61
CA GLY A 336 4.01 -7.59 -11.69
C GLY A 336 4.92 -7.33 -10.49
N ALA A 337 4.32 -6.95 -9.35
CA ALA A 337 5.01 -6.78 -8.08
C ALA A 337 4.50 -7.87 -7.15
N TRP A 338 5.32 -8.89 -6.90
CA TRP A 338 5.10 -9.80 -5.79
C TRP A 338 5.51 -9.08 -4.50
N LEU A 339 4.53 -8.88 -3.61
CA LEU A 339 4.82 -8.44 -2.26
C LEU A 339 4.90 -9.66 -1.35
N ARG A 340 6.01 -9.76 -0.62
CA ARG A 340 6.16 -10.71 0.48
C ARG A 340 5.82 -10.00 1.76
N LEU A 341 4.95 -10.62 2.55
CA LEU A 341 4.30 -9.99 3.68
C LEU A 341 4.20 -10.95 4.85
N PHE A 342 4.62 -10.48 6.03
CA PHE A 342 4.63 -11.24 7.26
C PHE A 342 4.04 -10.38 8.37
N ALA A 343 3.03 -10.92 9.05
CA ALA A 343 2.49 -10.34 10.27
C ALA A 343 3.13 -11.05 11.47
N LEU A 344 3.62 -10.29 12.44
CA LEU A 344 4.14 -10.78 13.70
C LEU A 344 3.28 -10.23 14.84
N VAL A 345 2.83 -11.10 15.74
CA VAL A 345 1.97 -10.74 16.87
C VAL A 345 2.65 -11.17 18.16
N ARG A 346 2.53 -10.34 19.20
CA ARG A 346 3.08 -10.67 20.53
C ARG A 346 2.40 -11.92 21.08
N SER A 347 3.19 -12.87 21.56
CA SER A 347 2.69 -14.19 21.93
C SER A 347 1.73 -14.20 23.12
N SER A 348 1.81 -13.18 23.99
CA SER A 348 0.89 -13.02 25.12
C SER A 348 -0.53 -12.62 24.73
N LEU A 349 -0.77 -12.24 23.47
CA LEU A 349 -2.11 -11.86 23.00
C LEU A 349 -2.95 -13.09 22.67
N PRO A 350 -4.25 -13.12 23.05
CA PRO A 350 -5.15 -14.23 22.75
C PRO A 350 -5.33 -14.39 21.24
N ALA A 351 -5.61 -15.61 20.78
CA ALA A 351 -5.81 -15.91 19.35
C ALA A 351 -6.91 -15.07 18.70
N ALA A 352 -7.94 -14.65 19.45
CA ALA A 352 -8.99 -13.75 18.96
C ALA A 352 -8.49 -12.33 18.61
N ALA A 353 -7.34 -11.90 19.15
CA ALA A 353 -6.69 -10.64 18.76
C ALA A 353 -5.86 -10.78 17.46
N GLU A 354 -5.81 -11.97 16.86
CA GLU A 354 -5.18 -12.21 15.54
C GLU A 354 -6.11 -11.79 14.39
N GLU A 355 -7.42 -11.74 14.61
CA GLU A 355 -8.39 -11.27 13.62
C GLU A 355 -8.48 -9.73 13.60
N ASN A 356 -8.58 -9.14 12.41
CA ASN A 356 -8.64 -7.68 12.26
C ASN A 356 -9.99 -7.17 12.81
N PRO A 357 -10.05 -6.41 13.91
CA PRO A 357 -11.32 -6.10 14.59
C PRO A 357 -12.27 -5.20 13.80
N GLN A 358 -11.80 -4.60 12.69
CA GLN A 358 -12.49 -3.49 12.03
C GLN A 358 -13.40 -3.89 10.85
N HIS A 359 -13.55 -5.17 10.51
CA HIS A 359 -14.26 -5.58 9.28
C HIS A 359 -15.50 -6.45 9.52
N GLY A 360 -16.03 -6.46 10.75
CA GLY A 360 -17.21 -7.24 11.15
C GLY A 360 -18.56 -6.49 11.16
N GLU A 361 -18.60 -5.15 11.05
CA GLU A 361 -19.86 -4.42 11.07
C GLU A 361 -20.34 -4.09 9.65
N GLY A 362 -21.02 -5.06 9.06
CA GLY A 362 -21.93 -4.81 7.95
C GLY A 362 -23.01 -3.82 8.36
N THR A 363 -23.26 -2.86 7.48
CA THR A 363 -24.32 -1.86 7.49
C THR A 363 -25.67 -2.49 7.84
N LYS A 364 -26.05 -2.47 9.12
CA LYS A 364 -27.46 -2.55 9.49
C LYS A 364 -28.07 -1.18 9.19
N ALA A 365 -28.96 -1.15 8.19
CA ALA A 365 -29.80 -0.01 7.88
C ALA A 365 -30.54 0.44 9.15
N GLY A 366 -30.04 1.52 9.77
CA GLY A 366 -30.72 2.21 10.85
C GLY A 366 -31.94 2.91 10.29
N ALA A 367 -33.12 2.39 10.62
CA ALA A 367 -34.40 3.02 10.32
C ALA A 367 -34.41 4.49 10.77
N ALA A 368 -34.79 5.39 9.85
CA ALA A 368 -34.88 6.82 10.10
C ALA A 368 -35.83 7.15 11.28
N PRO A 369 -35.45 8.06 12.20
CA PRO A 369 -36.36 8.48 13.25
C PRO A 369 -37.47 9.37 12.67
N LYS A 370 -38.73 8.97 12.92
CA LYS A 370 -39.94 9.71 12.55
C LYS A 370 -39.89 11.14 13.10
N LYS A 371 -39.91 12.15 12.21
CA LYS A 371 -40.06 13.57 12.54
C LYS A 371 -41.36 13.80 13.33
N LYS A 372 -41.26 14.18 14.62
CA LYS A 372 -42.39 14.75 15.38
C LYS A 372 -42.72 16.14 14.82
N ARG A 373 -43.91 16.30 14.23
CA ARG A 373 -44.50 17.60 13.84
C ARG A 373 -44.67 18.47 15.11
N ARG A 374 -43.91 19.57 15.23
CA ARG A 374 -44.21 20.65 16.19
C ARG A 374 -45.40 21.47 15.65
N ARG A 375 -46.54 21.42 16.36
CA ARG A 375 -47.67 22.35 16.15
C ARG A 375 -47.26 23.76 16.57
N LYS A 376 -47.31 24.70 15.64
CA LYS A 376 -47.16 26.15 15.88
C LYS A 376 -48.48 26.65 16.49
N LYS A 377 -48.49 27.08 17.75
CA LYS A 377 -49.61 27.85 18.33
C LYS A 377 -49.40 29.32 17.93
N GLN A 378 -50.29 29.84 17.07
CA GLN A 378 -50.48 31.28 16.88
C GLN A 378 -51.02 31.86 18.19
N ARG A 379 -50.39 32.94 18.66
CA ARG A 379 -50.99 33.86 19.64
C ARG A 379 -51.29 35.14 18.87
N VAL A 380 -52.56 35.44 18.76
CA VAL A 380 -53.11 36.70 18.24
C VAL A 380 -52.86 37.78 19.29
N LYS A 381 -52.33 38.91 18.85
CA LYS A 381 -52.69 40.24 19.33
C LYS A 381 -52.82 41.13 18.10
#